data_AF-A0A9E2DEQ9-F1
#
_entry.id   AF-A0A9E2DEQ9-F1
#
_cell.length_a   1.000
_cell.length_b   1.000
_cell.length_c   1.000
_cell.angle_alpha   90.00
_cell.angle_beta   90.00
_cell.angle_gamma   90.00
#
_symmetry.space_group_name_H-M   'P 1'
#
loop_
_entity.id
_entity.type
_entity.pdbx_description
1 polymer ?
#
loop_
_entity_poly.entity_id
_entity_poly.type
_entity_poly.pdbx_seq_one_letter_code
_entity_poly.pdbx_strand_id
1 'polypeptide(L)' 'MTHRLRRCHISVPGSNEKMLLKSTKLDVDVVIIDLEDAVAP' A
#
# COMPACT_ATOMS: atom_id res chain seq x y z
N MET A 1 -23.63 -4.31 0.30
CA MET A 1 -22.25 -4.39 0.83
C MET A 1 -21.33 -4.79 -0.31
N THR A 2 -20.25 -4.06 -0.56
CA THR A 2 -19.28 -4.45 -1.59
C THR A 2 -18.38 -5.55 -1.04
N HIS A 3 -18.42 -6.74 -1.64
CA HIS A 3 -17.48 -7.82 -1.33
C HIS A 3 -16.19 -7.61 -2.13
N ARG A 4 -15.12 -7.19 -1.45
CA ARG A 4 -13.77 -7.14 -2.01
C ARG A 4 -12.91 -8.23 -1.36
N LEU A 5 -12.07 -8.85 -2.17
CA LEU A 5 -11.05 -9.79 -1.68
C LEU A 5 -10.03 -9.02 -0.82
N ARG A 6 -9.59 -9.61 0.29
CA ARG A 6 -8.72 -8.97 1.31
C ARG A 6 -7.80 -9.99 1.99
N ARG A 7 -7.22 -10.90 1.22
CA ARG A 7 -6.34 -11.98 1.71
C ARG A 7 -4.95 -11.43 2.03
N CYS A 8 -4.47 -10.47 1.23
CA CYS A 8 -3.14 -9.87 1.37
C CYS A 8 -3.22 -8.35 1.37
N HIS A 9 -2.59 -7.73 2.37
CA HIS A 9 -2.47 -6.28 2.53
C HIS A 9 -0.99 -5.90 2.57
N ILE A 10 -0.61 -4.86 1.84
CA ILE A 10 0.72 -4.26 1.92
C ILE A 10 0.62 -2.79 2.30
N SER A 11 1.41 -2.37 3.30
CA SER A 11 1.60 -0.97 3.65
C SER A 11 2.80 -0.39 2.88
N VAL A 12 2.64 0.79 2.29
CA VAL A 12 3.65 1.44 1.45
C VAL A 12 3.85 2.87 1.95
N PRO A 13 5.07 3.29 2.32
CA PRO A 13 5.32 4.66 2.77
C PRO A 13 4.99 5.67 1.66
N GLY A 14 4.14 6.64 1.96
CA GLY A 14 3.72 7.69 1.03
C GLY A 14 4.84 8.63 0.59
N SER A 15 5.96 8.65 1.32
CA SER A 15 7.16 9.43 1.01
C SER A 15 8.14 8.73 0.05
N ASN A 16 7.92 7.47 -0.32
CA ASN A 16 8.84 6.68 -1.14
C ASN A 16 8.27 6.36 -2.53
N GLU A 17 8.56 7.25 -3.49
CA GLU A 17 8.07 7.14 -4.88
C GLU A 17 8.43 5.79 -5.54
N LYS A 18 9.64 5.28 -5.30
CA LYS A 18 10.08 3.98 -5.85
C LYS A 18 9.20 2.84 -5.34
N MET A 19 8.82 2.86 -4.07
CA MET A 19 7.95 1.82 -3.49
C MET A 19 6.50 1.96 -3.96
N LEU A 20 6.00 3.18 -4.11
CA LEU A 20 4.66 3.45 -4.70
C LEU A 20 4.58 2.95 -6.14
N LEU A 21 5.58 3.23 -6.97
CA LEU A 21 5.61 2.71 -8.35
C LEU A 21 5.67 1.18 -8.39
N LYS A 22 6.44 0.57 -7.47
CA LYS A 22 6.51 -0.88 -7.35
C LYS A 22 5.18 -1.49 -6.92
N SER A 23 4.45 -0.88 -5.99
CA SER A 23 3.21 -1.44 -5.46
C SER A 23 2.10 -1.56 -6.51
N THR A 24 2.12 -0.73 -7.56
CA THR A 24 1.19 -0.84 -8.69
C THR A 24 1.29 -2.15 -9.48
N LYS A 25 2.38 -2.90 -9.31
CA LYS A 25 2.69 -4.14 -10.05
C LYS A 25 2.66 -5.39 -9.17
N LEU A 26 2.33 -5.26 -7.89
CA LEU A 26 2.30 -6.39 -6.96
C LEU A 26 0.97 -7.12 -7.02
N ASP A 27 1.01 -8.46 -6.95
CA ASP A 27 -0.19 -9.29 -6.83
C ASP A 27 -0.67 -9.33 -5.37
N VAL A 28 -1.37 -8.28 -4.97
CA VAL A 28 -1.96 -8.13 -3.62
C VAL A 28 -3.37 -7.55 -3.74
N ASP A 29 -4.24 -7.90 -2.80
CA ASP A 29 -5.63 -7.47 -2.86
C ASP A 29 -5.80 -6.00 -2.42
N VAL A 30 -4.93 -5.52 -1.52
CA VAL A 30 -4.98 -4.16 -0.97
C VAL A 30 -3.58 -3.56 -0.82
N VAL A 31 -3.45 -2.31 -1.29
CA VAL A 31 -2.32 -1.44 -1.02
C VAL A 31 -2.81 -0.31 -0.12
N ILE A 32 -2.14 -0.11 1.02
CA ILE A 32 -2.37 1.01 1.94
C ILE A 32 -1.21 1.98 1.77
N ILE A 33 -1.52 3.24 1.47
CA ILE A 33 -0.52 4.31 1.41
C ILE A 33 -0.41 4.89 2.82
N ASP A 34 0.74 4.69 3.44
CA ASP A 34 1.02 5.05 4.81
C ASP A 34 1.55 6.48 4.90
N LEU A 35 0.85 7.33 5.64
CA LEU A 35 1.22 8.72 5.91
C LEU A 35 1.57 8.94 7.40
N GLU A 36 1.61 7.86 8.19
CA GLU A 36 1.82 7.87 9.62
C GLU A 36 3.22 7.30 9.92
N ASP A 37 3.31 6.15 10.61
CA ASP A 37 4.52 5.63 11.23
C ASP A 37 5.67 5.36 10.25
N ALA A 38 5.35 5.10 8.98
CA ALA A 38 6.35 4.83 7.95
C ALA A 38 6.95 6.10 7.30
N VAL A 39 6.51 7.29 7.70
CA VAL A 39 6.96 8.58 7.14
C VAL A 39 7.56 9.44 8.25
N ALA A 40 8.78 9.94 8.03
CA ALA A 40 9.41 10.89 8.96
C ALA A 40 8.62 12.23 9.00
N PRO A 41 8.57 12.93 10.15
CA PRO A 41 7.87 14.21 10.29
C PRO A 41 8.32 15.30 9.29
#